data_AF-A0A525BXK2-F1
#
_entry.id   AF-A0A525BXK2-F1
#
_cell.length_a   1.000
_cell.length_b   1.000
_cell.length_c   1.000
_cell.angle_alpha   90.00
_cell.angle_beta   90.00
_cell.angle_gamma   90.00
#
_symmetry.space_group_name_H-M   'P 1'
#
loop_
_entity.id
_entity.type
_entity.pdbx_description
1 polymer ?
#
loop_
_entity_poly.entity_id
_entity_poly.type
_entity_poly.pdbx_seq_one_letter_code
_entity_poly.pdbx_strand_id
1 'polypeptide(L)'
;MTNIKIRHSISNRIRFAVPLVKNNERRAATLKESLEDVDGVLWARINTLCGSLVVRFDKGSLTHNDVVALCRHSLFSGVPHGF
;
A
#
# COMPACT_ATOMS: atom_id res chain seq x y z
N MET A 1 0.32 17.72 -0.70
CA MET A 1 -0.49 16.86 0.18
C MET A 1 -1.05 15.70 -0.63
N THR A 2 -0.39 14.54 -0.60
CA THR A 2 -0.81 13.40 -1.42
C THR A 2 -1.77 12.52 -0.63
N ASN A 3 -3.03 12.60 -1.00
CA ASN A 3 -4.15 12.03 -0.25
C ASN A 3 -4.41 10.59 -0.69
N ILE A 4 -3.96 9.61 0.10
CA ILE A 4 -4.40 8.23 -0.05
C ILE A 4 -5.85 8.10 0.43
N LYS A 5 -6.74 7.65 -0.45
CA LYS A 5 -8.15 7.44 -0.12
C LYS A 5 -8.46 5.95 -0.06
N ILE A 6 -9.04 5.50 1.04
CA ILE A 6 -9.56 4.13 1.16
C ILE A 6 -10.82 4.06 0.28
N ARG A 7 -10.76 3.26 -0.77
CA ARG A 7 -11.87 3.09 -1.71
C ARG A 7 -12.86 2.06 -1.22
N HIS A 8 -12.35 0.91 -0.76
CA HIS A 8 -13.15 -0.15 -0.16
C HIS A 8 -12.31 -0.88 0.88
N SER A 9 -12.91 -1.15 2.03
CA SER A 9 -12.28 -1.89 3.11
C SER A 9 -13.16 -3.09 3.43
N ILE A 10 -12.65 -4.29 3.18
CA ILE A 10 -13.28 -5.56 3.51
C ILE A 10 -12.38 -6.22 4.55
N SER A 11 -12.94 -7.12 5.36
CA SER A 11 -12.28 -7.66 6.55
C SER A 11 -10.82 -8.12 6.38
N ASN A 12 -10.44 -8.69 5.23
CA ASN A 12 -9.05 -9.10 4.95
C ASN A 12 -8.38 -8.33 3.81
N ARG A 13 -9.03 -7.31 3.25
CA ARG A 13 -8.55 -6.65 2.03
C ARG A 13 -8.95 -5.18 2.00
N ILE A 14 -7.97 -4.30 1.87
CA ILE A 14 -8.20 -2.88 1.64
C ILE A 14 -7.77 -2.51 0.23
N ARG A 15 -8.61 -1.73 -0.45
CA ARG A 15 -8.30 -1.10 -1.72
C ARG A 15 -8.10 0.39 -1.50
N PHE A 16 -6.89 0.85 -1.77
CA PHE A 16 -6.48 2.24 -1.69
C PHE A 16 -6.46 2.86 -3.09
N ALA A 17 -6.90 4.10 -3.20
CA ALA A 17 -6.60 4.96 -4.35
C ALA A 17 -5.28 5.67 -4.05
N VAL A 18 -4.29 5.39 -4.88
CA VAL A 18 -2.91 5.86 -4.75
C VAL A 18 -2.52 6.51 -6.08
N PRO A 19 -2.84 7.80 -6.29
CA PRO A 19 -2.48 8.48 -7.54
C PRO A 19 -0.95 8.57 -7.75
N LEU A 20 -0.15 8.44 -6.69
CA LEU A 20 1.31 8.46 -6.71
C LEU A 20 1.96 7.32 -7.52
N VAL A 21 1.29 6.18 -7.63
CA VAL A 21 1.79 5.03 -8.41
C VAL A 21 1.22 5.00 -9.83
N LYS A 22 0.37 5.99 -10.18
CA LYS A 22 -0.18 6.09 -11.53
C LYS A 22 0.94 6.43 -12.51
N ASN A 23 1.08 5.63 -13.57
CA ASN A 23 2.14 5.76 -14.58
C ASN A 23 3.58 5.65 -14.03
N ASN A 24 3.76 5.01 -12.87
CA ASN A 24 5.04 4.94 -12.17
C ASN A 24 5.33 3.51 -11.71
N GLU A 25 5.69 2.65 -12.68
CA GLU A 25 5.90 1.22 -12.46
C GLU A 25 7.03 0.92 -11.48
N ARG A 26 8.12 1.69 -11.52
CA ARG A 26 9.24 1.54 -10.58
C ARG A 26 8.78 1.76 -9.13
N ARG A 27 8.04 2.85 -8.87
CA ARG A 27 7.46 3.09 -7.54
C ARG A 27 6.43 2.05 -7.15
N ALA A 28 5.66 1.53 -8.10
CA ALA A 28 4.72 0.46 -7.83
C ALA A 28 5.45 -0.83 -7.40
N ALA A 29 6.54 -1.20 -8.08
CA ALA A 29 7.34 -2.36 -7.70
C ALA A 29 7.91 -2.21 -6.28
N THR A 30 8.59 -1.09 -6.00
CA THR A 30 9.16 -0.82 -4.66
C THR A 30 8.09 -0.81 -3.57
N LEU A 31 6.92 -0.21 -3.84
CA LEU A 31 5.83 -0.19 -2.87
C LEU A 31 5.25 -1.59 -2.65
N LYS A 32 5.16 -2.41 -3.70
CA LYS A 32 4.70 -3.80 -3.60
C LYS A 32 5.65 -4.61 -2.73
N GLU A 33 6.95 -4.56 -3.00
CA GLU A 33 7.98 -5.26 -2.23
C GLU A 33 7.97 -4.82 -0.77
N SER A 34 7.95 -3.51 -0.50
CA SER A 34 7.92 -2.98 0.86
C SER A 34 6.63 -3.33 1.62
N LEU A 35 5.51 -3.58 0.93
CA LEU A 35 4.28 -4.05 1.56
C LEU A 35 4.29 -5.55 1.79
N GLU A 36 4.86 -6.34 0.87
CA GLU A 36 4.98 -7.79 1.01
C GLU A 36 6.03 -8.20 2.05
N ASP A 37 7.00 -7.32 2.34
CA ASP A 37 7.99 -7.50 3.42
C ASP A 37 7.38 -7.34 4.83
N VAL A 38 6.18 -6.75 4.94
CA VAL A 38 5.54 -6.51 6.24
C VAL A 38 4.89 -7.79 6.75
N ASP A 39 5.30 -8.21 7.95
CA ASP A 39 4.69 -9.32 8.68
C ASP A 39 3.18 -9.08 8.91
N GLY A 40 2.36 -10.02 8.47
CA GLY A 40 0.89 -9.92 8.47
C GLY A 40 0.26 -9.45 7.15
N VAL A 41 1.05 -8.97 6.17
CA VAL A 41 0.56 -8.75 4.80
C VAL A 41 0.66 -10.05 4.01
N LEU A 42 -0.49 -10.52 3.50
CA LEU A 42 -0.57 -11.76 2.72
C LEU A 42 -0.12 -11.54 1.27
N TRP A 43 -0.51 -10.41 0.67
CA TRP A 43 -0.03 -9.96 -0.64
C TRP A 43 -0.49 -8.53 -0.91
N ALA A 44 0.28 -7.82 -1.74
CA ALA A 44 -0.08 -6.52 -2.27
C ALA A 44 -0.15 -6.55 -3.80
N ARG A 45 -1.08 -5.79 -4.38
CA ARG A 45 -1.18 -5.61 -5.83
C ARG A 45 -1.47 -4.18 -6.19
N ILE A 46 -0.64 -3.63 -7.05
CA ILE A 46 -0.74 -2.26 -7.51
C ILE A 46 -1.15 -2.26 -8.97
N ASN A 47 -2.08 -1.39 -9.30
CA ASN A 47 -2.51 -1.09 -10.66
C ASN A 47 -2.08 0.33 -10.99
N THR A 48 -1.01 0.43 -11.79
CA THR A 48 -0.37 1.66 -12.26
C THR A 48 -1.18 2.38 -13.32
N LEU A 49 -2.08 1.70 -14.04
CA LEU A 49 -2.97 2.31 -15.03
C LEU A 49 -4.02 3.20 -14.34
N CYS A 50 -4.63 2.66 -13.29
CA CYS A 50 -5.69 3.37 -12.55
C CYS A 50 -5.18 4.13 -11.32
N GLY A 51 -3.97 3.84 -10.85
CA GLY A 51 -3.44 4.38 -9.58
C GLY A 51 -4.18 3.80 -8.37
N SER A 52 -4.36 2.47 -8.35
CA SER A 52 -5.03 1.80 -7.24
C SER A 52 -4.17 0.69 -6.66
N LEU A 53 -4.14 0.59 -5.34
CA LEU A 53 -3.42 -0.42 -4.58
C LEU A 53 -4.43 -1.29 -3.85
N VAL A 54 -4.18 -2.59 -3.84
CA VAL A 54 -4.91 -3.57 -3.08
C VAL A 54 -3.93 -4.22 -2.13
N VAL A 55 -4.23 -4.20 -0.84
CA VAL A 55 -3.46 -4.93 0.18
C VAL A 55 -4.38 -5.96 0.80
N ARG A 56 -3.96 -7.22 0.80
CA ARG A 56 -4.59 -8.28 1.59
C ARG A 56 -3.72 -8.54 2.80
N PHE A 57 -4.33 -8.58 3.97
CA PHE A 57 -3.65 -8.80 5.24
C PHE A 57 -4.41 -9.84 6.05
N ASP A 58 -3.69 -10.47 6.97
CA ASP A 58 -4.29 -11.36 7.95
C ASP A 58 -4.88 -10.55 9.10
N LYS A 59 -6.15 -10.83 9.39
CA LYS A 59 -6.95 -10.06 10.34
C LYS A 59 -6.66 -10.45 11.79
N GLY A 60 -5.98 -11.58 12.01
CA GLY A 60 -5.47 -12.00 13.30
C GLY A 60 -4.13 -11.33 13.65
N SER A 61 -3.40 -10.85 12.64
CA SER A 61 -2.10 -10.18 12.84
C SER A 61 -2.17 -8.66 12.71
N LEU A 62 -2.99 -8.12 11.79
CA LEU A 62 -3.07 -6.69 11.51
C LEU A 62 -4.51 -6.18 11.51
N THR A 63 -4.72 -4.99 12.09
CA THR A 63 -6.02 -4.30 11.99
C THR A 63 -6.09 -3.39 10.76
N HIS A 64 -7.30 -2.96 10.41
CA HIS A 64 -7.50 -2.01 9.31
C HIS A 64 -6.70 -0.71 9.50
N ASN A 65 -6.55 -0.22 10.72
CA ASN A 65 -5.82 1.01 11.00
C ASN A 65 -4.30 0.80 10.82
N ASP A 66 -3.77 -0.34 11.29
CA ASP A 66 -2.36 -0.69 11.09
C ASP A 66 -2.01 -0.74 9.61
N VAL A 67 -2.84 -1.39 8.78
CA VAL A 67 -2.59 -1.49 7.34
C VAL A 67 -2.64 -0.13 6.66
N VAL A 68 -3.52 0.76 7.11
CA VAL A 68 -3.58 2.14 6.61
C VAL A 68 -2.32 2.91 7.01
N ALA A 69 -1.88 2.78 8.26
CA ALA A 69 -0.68 3.42 8.78
C ALA A 69 0.58 2.91 8.06
N LEU A 70 0.71 1.59 7.88
CA LEU A 70 1.77 0.93 7.11
C LEU A 70 1.78 1.40 5.67
N CYS A 71 0.63 1.36 4.98
CA CYS A 71 0.54 1.81 3.60
C CYS A 71 0.93 3.28 3.45
N ARG A 72 0.54 4.12 4.42
CA ARG A 72 0.93 5.53 4.46
C ARG A 72 2.43 5.66 4.67
N HIS A 73 2.99 4.94 5.64
CA HIS A 73 4.41 4.92 5.92
C HIS A 73 5.23 4.45 4.73
N SER A 74 4.92 3.31 4.09
CA SER A 74 5.63 2.81 2.90
C SER A 74 5.55 3.75 1.69
N LEU A 75 4.46 4.51 1.55
CA LEU A 75 4.36 5.54 0.51
C LEU A 75 5.27 6.76 0.75
N PHE A 76 5.50 7.11 2.01
CA PHE A 76 6.43 8.18 2.39
C PHE A 76 7.88 7.68 2.51
N SER A 77 8.10 6.43 2.92
CA SER A 77 9.40 5.77 3.10
C SER A 77 9.98 5.23 1.78
N GLY A 78 9.14 5.01 0.76
CA GLY A 78 9.59 4.76 -0.62
C GLY A 78 10.25 5.97 -1.30
N VAL A 79 10.46 7.06 -0.56
CA VAL A 79 11.42 8.11 -0.91
C VAL A 79 12.70 7.72 -0.18
N PRO A 80 13.82 7.42 -0.88
CA PRO A 80 15.05 7.06 -0.18
C PRO A 80 15.39 8.20 0.77
N HIS A 81 15.28 7.95 2.07
CA HIS A 81 15.99 8.71 3.06
C HIS A 81 17.46 8.35 2.83
N GLY A 82 18.08 9.07 1.89
CA GLY A 82 19.52 9.18 1.83
C GLY A 82 19.98 9.77 3.14
N PHE A 83 20.71 8.96 3.90
CA PHE A 83 21.76 9.46 4.76
C PHE A 83 23.07 9.45 3.97
#